data_AF-A0A5K0X4N9-F1
#
_entry.id   AF-A0A5K0X4N9-F1
#
_cell.length_a   1.000
_cell.length_b   1.000
_cell.length_c   1.000
_cell.angle_alpha   90.00
_cell.angle_beta   90.00
_cell.angle_gamma   90.00
#
_symmetry.space_group_name_H-M   'P 1'
#
loop_
_entity.id
_entity.type
_entity.pdbx_description
1 polymer ?
#
loop_
_entity_poly.entity_id
_entity_poly.type
_entity_poly.pdbx_seq_one_letter_code
_entity_poly.pdbx_strand_id
1 'polypeptide(L)' 'DNGTINGQGSVWWSWFQNNTLDYTRPHLIELVHTDGVVISNLTLLNSPFWTIHPVYC' A
#
# COMPACT_ATOMS: atom_id res chain seq x y z
N ASP A 1 -14.61 9.21 -13.29
CA ASP A 1 -14.47 8.22 -12.21
C ASP A 1 -13.53 7.08 -12.59
N ASN A 2 -12.23 7.24 -12.33
CA ASN A 2 -11.24 6.15 -12.27
C ASN A 2 -9.92 6.72 -11.73
N GLY A 3 -9.86 6.95 -10.42
CA GLY A 3 -8.67 7.52 -9.78
C GLY A 3 -7.54 6.48 -9.73
N THR A 4 -6.29 6.89 -9.97
CA THR A 4 -5.14 5.97 -9.82
C THR A 4 -4.28 6.39 -8.64
N ILE A 5 -4.01 5.45 -7.74
CA ILE A 5 -2.99 5.59 -6.69
C ILE A 5 -1.83 4.66 -7.06
N ASN A 6 -0.68 5.26 -7.37
CA ASN A 6 0.55 4.53 -7.71
C ASN A 6 1.56 4.65 -6.57
N GLY A 7 1.86 3.54 -5.91
CA GLY A 7 2.76 3.46 -4.75
C GLY A 7 4.25 3.55 -5.08
N GLN A 8 4.63 3.56 -6.36
CA GLN A 8 6.03 3.64 -6.81
C GLN A 8 6.96 2.62 -6.09
N GLY A 9 6.47 1.40 -5.89
CA GLY A 9 7.13 0.37 -5.08
C GLY A 9 8.47 -0.13 -5.58
N SER A 10 8.92 0.25 -6.78
CA SER A 10 10.14 -0.27 -7.41
C SER A 10 11.39 -0.11 -6.54
N VAL A 11 11.57 1.05 -5.91
CA VAL A 11 12.71 1.32 -5.00
C VAL A 11 12.64 0.39 -3.78
N TRP A 12 11.46 0.25 -3.19
CA TRP A 12 11.24 -0.62 -2.02
C TRP A 12 11.46 -2.09 -2.33
N TRP A 13 11.05 -2.55 -3.51
CA TRP A 13 11.30 -3.93 -3.95
C TRP A 13 12.79 -4.18 -4.18
N SER A 14 13.50 -3.22 -4.77
CA SER A 14 14.95 -3.30 -4.96
C SER A 14 15.68 -3.41 -3.62
N TRP A 15 15.36 -2.54 -2.65
CA TRP A 15 15.97 -2.61 -1.32
C TRP A 15 15.61 -3.90 -0.57
N PHE A 16 14.38 -4.40 -0.72
CA PHE A 16 13.97 -5.67 -0.12
C PHE A 16 14.76 -6.84 -0.70
N GLN A 17 14.87 -6.92 -2.03
CA GLN A 17 15.62 -7.98 -2.73
C GLN A 17 17.10 -7.93 -2.39
N ASN A 18 17.66 -6.72 -2.23
CA ASN A 18 19.07 -6.53 -1.89
C ASN A 18 19.36 -6.63 -0.38
N ASN A 19 18.33 -6.86 0.47
CA ASN A 19 18.44 -6.86 1.93
C ASN A 19 19.07 -5.57 2.50
N THR A 20 18.77 -4.42 1.88
CA THR A 20 19.29 -3.10 2.29
C THR A 20 18.21 -2.21 2.89
N LEU A 21 17.12 -2.79 3.40
CA LEU A 21 16.06 -2.02 4.05
C LEU A 21 16.46 -1.68 5.49
N ASP A 22 16.53 -0.39 5.79
CA ASP A 22 16.64 0.08 7.18
C ASP A 22 15.30 0.01 7.92
N TYR A 23 14.18 0.04 7.19
CA TYR A 23 12.83 0.04 7.73
C TYR A 23 11.89 -0.86 6.92
N THR A 24 10.76 -1.22 7.52
CA THR A 24 9.71 -1.97 6.80
C THR A 24 9.17 -1.18 5.61
N ARG A 25 8.72 -1.91 4.59
CA ARG A 25 8.09 -1.32 3.41
C ARG A 25 6.70 -0.76 3.78
N PRO A 26 6.33 0.43 3.31
CA PRO A 26 5.05 1.06 3.65
C PRO A 26 3.86 0.35 2.97
N HIS A 27 2.69 0.43 3.61
CA HIS A 27 1.42 0.02 3.04
C HIS A 27 0.89 1.11 2.08
N LEU A 28 0.19 0.71 1.02
CA LEU A 28 -0.41 1.67 0.09
C LEU A 28 -1.65 2.33 0.68
N ILE A 29 -2.51 1.54 1.33
CA ILE A 29 -3.67 2.01 2.08
C ILE A 29 -3.72 1.23 3.39
N GLU A 30 -3.77 1.94 4.51
CA GLU A 30 -3.92 1.37 5.85
C GLU A 30 -5.13 2.00 6.53
N LEU A 31 -6.05 1.14 6.98
CA LEU A 31 -7.29 1.54 7.66
C LEU A 31 -7.23 0.95 9.07
N VAL A 32 -7.24 1.77 10.11
CA VAL A 32 -7.07 1.32 11.49
C VAL A 32 -8.23 1.81 12.34
N HIS A 33 -8.91 0.91 13.06
CA HIS A 33 -10.05 1.24 13.93
C HIS A 33 -11.17 2.00 13.18
N THR A 34 -11.50 1.53 11.99
CA THR A 34 -12.52 2.14 11.12
C THR A 34 -13.67 1.18 10.84
N ASP A 35 -14.90 1.71 10.88
CA ASP A 35 -16.13 1.03 10.51
C ASP A 35 -16.80 1.71 9.30
N GLY A 36 -17.51 0.94 8.46
CA GLY A 36 -18.33 1.48 7.35
C GLY A 36 -17.56 2.07 6.15
N VAL A 37 -16.29 1.73 5.95
CA VAL A 37 -15.47 2.28 4.84
C VAL A 37 -15.81 1.61 3.49
N VAL A 38 -16.07 2.42 2.46
CA VAL A 38 -16.27 1.96 1.07
C VAL A 38 -15.16 2.50 0.17
N ILE A 39 -14.46 1.59 -0.52
CA ILE A 39 -13.46 1.90 -1.53
C ILE A 39 -14.03 1.51 -2.89
N SER A 40 -14.21 2.47 -3.81
CA SER A 40 -14.79 2.24 -5.13
C SER A 40 -14.16 3.12 -6.22
N ASN A 41 -14.16 2.63 -7.46
CA ASN A 41 -13.68 3.37 -8.65
C ASN A 41 -12.22 3.86 -8.57
N LEU A 42 -11.35 3.06 -7.95
CA LEU A 42 -9.91 3.30 -7.86
C LEU A 42 -9.10 2.17 -8.51
N THR A 43 -8.03 2.55 -9.19
CA THR A 43 -6.96 1.67 -9.66
C THR A 43 -5.75 1.82 -8.73
N LEU A 44 -5.32 0.73 -8.10
CA LEU A 44 -4.17 0.72 -7.18
C LEU A 44 -2.98 0.02 -7.86
N LEU A 45 -1.85 0.71 -7.99
CA LEU A 45 -0.67 0.23 -8.72
C LEU A 45 0.60 0.27 -7.88
N ASN A 46 1.51 -0.65 -8.17
CA ASN A 46 2.89 -0.67 -7.65
C ASN A 46 3.00 -0.44 -6.14
N SER A 47 2.20 -1.16 -5.34
CA SER A 47 2.30 -1.07 -3.88
C SER A 47 3.70 -1.48 -3.41
N PRO A 48 4.36 -0.71 -2.54
CA PRO A 48 5.62 -1.11 -1.92
C PRO A 48 5.48 -2.42 -1.14
N PHE A 49 4.31 -2.65 -0.52
CA PHE A 49 3.98 -3.86 0.21
C PHE A 49 2.47 -4.19 0.17
N TRP A 50 1.74 -4.14 1.30
CA TRP A 50 0.30 -4.37 1.32
C TRP A 50 -0.43 -3.30 0.50
N THR A 51 -1.27 -3.75 -0.43
CA THR A 51 -2.08 -2.84 -1.26
C THR A 51 -3.24 -2.23 -0.47
N ILE A 52 -3.91 -3.03 0.36
CA ILE A 52 -4.93 -2.57 1.32
C ILE A 52 -4.72 -3.36 2.61
N HIS A 53 -4.58 -2.67 3.74
CA HIS A 53 -4.35 -3.25 5.06
C HIS A 53 -5.39 -2.73 6.08
N PRO A 54 -6.52 -3.42 6.24
CA PRO A 54 -7.49 -3.14 7.29
C PRO A 54 -7.01 -3.75 8.62
N VAL A 55 -7.07 -2.97 9.70
CA VAL A 55 -6.62 -3.35 11.03
C VAL A 55 -7.67 -2.93 12.06
N TYR A 56 -8.08 -3.86 12.91
CA TYR A 56 -9.09 -3.63 13.96
C TYR A 56 -10.41 -3.07 13.40
N CYS A 57 -10.92 -3.70 12.35
CA CYS A 57 -12.22 -3.43 11.74
C CYS A 57 -13.35 -4.14 12.48
#